data_AF-A0A9W8UED4-F1
#
_entry.id   AF-A0A9W8UED4-F1
#
_cell.length_a   1.000
_cell.length_b   1.000
_cell.length_c   1.000
_cell.angle_alpha   90.00
_cell.angle_beta   90.00
_cell.angle_gamma   90.00
#
_symmetry.space_group_name_H-M   'P 1'
#
loop_
_entity.id
_entity.type
_entity.pdbx_description
1 polymer ?
#
loop_
_entity_poly.entity_id
_entity_poly.type
_entity_poly.pdbx_seq_one_letter_code
_entity_poly.pdbx_strand_id
1 'polypeptide(L)'
;MCSPESPPDLNSDEIIFLRENEDEMKRLAGLCEVQKHGMEDLEDEIAEAVNNGWDITHETAQMSQLSREFNRNNARLSVLREQIFALRGKQHESGDIIPSRHMVLELKSAISSRMGSPIMKESLRCPPSPAESNMSN
;
A
#
# COMPACT_ATOMS: atom_id res chain seq x y z
N MET A 1 -15.29 5.79 43.15
CA MET A 1 -16.09 6.49 42.11
C MET A 1 -15.08 7.00 41.09
N CYS A 2 -14.87 6.28 39.98
CA CYS A 2 -14.02 6.78 38.90
C CYS A 2 -14.85 7.77 38.09
N SER A 3 -14.38 9.00 37.94
CA SER A 3 -14.94 9.96 36.99
C SER A 3 -14.72 9.43 35.57
N PRO A 4 -15.69 9.56 34.65
CA PRO A 4 -15.42 9.30 33.25
C PRO A 4 -14.32 10.27 32.77
N GLU A 5 -13.31 9.70 32.15
CA GLU A 5 -12.20 10.42 31.52
C GLU A 5 -12.77 11.50 30.60
N SER A 6 -12.38 12.75 30.84
CA SER A 6 -12.76 13.87 29.99
C SER A 6 -12.32 13.57 28.57
N PRO A 7 -13.19 13.77 27.56
CA PRO A 7 -12.74 13.56 26.22
C PRO A 7 -11.55 14.48 25.93
N PRO A 8 -10.56 13.99 25.18
CA PRO A 8 -9.55 14.80 24.52
C PRO A 8 -10.16 16.07 23.90
N ASP A 9 -9.70 17.23 24.35
CA ASP A 9 -10.11 18.51 23.75
C ASP A 9 -9.42 18.66 22.39
N LEU A 10 -9.99 18.06 21.37
CA LEU A 10 -9.73 18.46 20.00
C LEU A 10 -10.11 19.93 19.86
N ASN A 11 -9.25 20.73 19.24
CA ASN A 11 -9.62 22.10 18.95
C ASN A 11 -10.70 22.15 17.84
N SER A 12 -11.35 23.30 17.66
CA SER A 12 -12.42 23.47 16.67
C SER A 12 -11.99 23.06 15.26
N ASP A 13 -10.74 23.32 14.90
CA ASP A 13 -10.21 23.05 13.56
C ASP A 13 -9.97 21.55 13.37
N GLU A 14 -9.52 20.84 14.39
CA GLU A 14 -9.39 19.38 14.38
C GLU A 14 -10.75 18.67 14.31
N ILE A 15 -11.78 19.23 14.95
CA ILE A 15 -13.16 18.72 14.86
C ILE A 15 -13.73 18.92 13.45
N ILE A 16 -13.53 20.09 12.86
CA ILE A 16 -13.94 20.39 11.48
C ILE A 16 -13.19 19.45 10.52
N PHE A 17 -11.87 19.33 10.67
CA PHE A 17 -11.05 18.44 9.87
C PHE A 17 -11.55 16.99 9.93
N LEU A 18 -11.83 16.45 11.13
CA LEU A 18 -12.34 15.08 11.25
C LEU A 18 -13.65 14.87 10.50
N ARG A 19 -14.62 15.78 10.63
CA ARG A 19 -15.91 15.67 9.93
C ARG A 19 -15.74 15.69 8.41
N GLU A 20 -14.98 16.66 7.90
CA GLU A 20 -14.76 16.81 6.46
C GLU A 20 -14.02 15.60 5.86
N ASN A 21 -13.00 15.10 6.58
CA ASN A 21 -12.20 13.97 6.09
C ASN A 21 -12.92 12.62 6.24
N GLU A 22 -13.85 12.46 7.19
CA GLU A 22 -14.67 11.26 7.28
C GLU A 22 -15.63 11.11 6.09
N ASP A 23 -16.23 12.21 5.66
CA ASP A 23 -17.12 12.21 4.50
C ASP A 23 -16.32 11.99 3.21
N GLU A 24 -15.14 12.62 3.07
CA GLU A 24 -14.22 12.36 1.95
C GLU A 24 -13.71 10.91 1.95
N MET A 25 -13.43 10.33 3.11
CA MET A 25 -13.03 8.92 3.24
C MET A 25 -14.14 7.98 2.77
N LYS A 26 -15.40 8.20 3.18
CA LYS A 26 -16.55 7.40 2.70
C LYS A 26 -16.71 7.52 1.20
N ARG A 27 -16.61 8.74 0.66
CA ARG A 27 -16.71 9.01 -0.77
C ARG A 27 -15.62 8.29 -1.57
N LEU A 28 -14.36 8.37 -1.13
CA LEU A 28 -13.23 7.69 -1.77
C LEU A 28 -13.32 6.18 -1.65
N ALA A 29 -13.79 5.63 -0.53
CA ALA A 29 -14.02 4.20 -0.39
C ALA A 29 -15.07 3.71 -1.40
N GLY A 30 -16.21 4.41 -1.52
CA GLY A 30 -17.22 4.09 -2.52
C GLY A 30 -16.69 4.17 -3.95
N LEU A 31 -15.88 5.18 -4.27
CA LEU A 31 -15.23 5.26 -5.59
C LEU A 31 -14.27 4.10 -5.86
N CYS A 32 -13.46 3.71 -4.87
CA CYS A 32 -12.54 2.58 -5.04
C CYS A 32 -13.29 1.27 -5.31
N GLU A 33 -14.41 1.04 -4.62
CA GLU A 33 -15.26 -0.15 -4.87
C GLU A 33 -15.84 -0.13 -6.29
N VAL A 34 -16.40 0.99 -6.74
CA VAL A 34 -16.93 1.13 -8.11
C VAL A 34 -15.83 0.91 -9.15
N GLN A 35 -14.64 1.47 -8.92
CA GLN A 35 -13.50 1.30 -9.83
C GLN A 35 -12.97 -0.14 -9.83
N LYS A 36 -13.04 -0.84 -8.70
CA LYS A 36 -12.69 -2.25 -8.60
C LYS A 36 -13.65 -3.11 -9.42
N HIS A 37 -14.95 -2.92 -9.26
CA HIS A 37 -15.94 -3.63 -10.07
C HIS A 37 -15.81 -3.32 -11.55
N GLY A 38 -15.57 -2.06 -11.93
CA GLY A 38 -15.32 -1.72 -13.33
C GLY A 38 -14.05 -2.37 -13.90
N MET A 39 -13.05 -2.68 -13.08
CA MET A 39 -11.89 -3.48 -13.53
C MET A 39 -12.27 -4.96 -13.69
N GLU A 40 -13.05 -5.53 -12.77
CA GLU A 40 -13.55 -6.91 -12.88
C GLU A 40 -14.37 -7.09 -14.17
N ASP A 41 -15.28 -6.15 -14.48
CA ASP A 41 -16.08 -6.16 -15.71
C ASP A 41 -15.20 -6.11 -16.97
N LEU A 42 -14.19 -5.23 -16.99
CA LEU A 42 -13.25 -5.13 -18.12
C LEU A 42 -12.37 -6.38 -18.27
N GLU A 43 -12.04 -7.07 -17.18
CA GLU A 43 -11.30 -8.32 -17.22
C GLU A 43 -12.12 -9.41 -17.92
N ASP A 44 -13.41 -9.49 -17.61
CA ASP A 44 -14.35 -10.41 -18.26
C ASP A 44 -14.53 -10.07 -19.75
N GLU A 45 -14.71 -8.79 -20.10
CA GLU A 45 -14.82 -8.34 -21.50
C GLU A 45 -13.56 -8.68 -22.33
N ILE A 46 -12.37 -8.45 -21.76
CA ILE A 46 -11.10 -8.80 -22.40
C ILE A 46 -11.00 -10.32 -22.59
N ALA A 47 -11.39 -11.11 -21.58
CA ALA A 47 -11.35 -12.57 -21.67
C ALA A 47 -12.28 -13.10 -22.78
N GLU A 48 -13.49 -12.53 -22.89
CA GLU A 48 -14.43 -12.86 -23.97
C GLU A 48 -13.87 -12.47 -25.34
N ALA A 49 -13.34 -11.26 -25.48
CA ALA A 49 -12.75 -10.78 -26.72
C ALA A 49 -11.56 -11.64 -27.17
N VAL A 50 -10.70 -12.05 -26.25
CA VAL A 50 -9.59 -12.99 -26.53
C VAL A 50 -10.11 -14.34 -27.03
N ASN A 51 -11.14 -14.90 -26.38
CA ASN A 51 -11.73 -16.18 -26.80
C ASN A 51 -12.34 -16.12 -28.21
N ASN A 52 -12.90 -14.96 -28.58
CA ASN A 52 -13.50 -14.73 -29.88
C ASN A 52 -12.51 -14.20 -30.94
N GLY A 53 -11.25 -13.96 -30.57
CA GLY A 53 -10.22 -13.43 -31.46
C GLY A 53 -10.45 -11.97 -31.89
N TRP A 54 -11.11 -11.18 -31.04
CA TRP A 54 -11.35 -9.74 -31.26
C TRP A 54 -10.16 -8.89 -30.81
N ASP A 55 -10.08 -7.67 -31.33
CA ASP A 55 -9.10 -6.66 -30.87
C ASP A 55 -9.47 -6.22 -29.43
N ILE A 56 -8.47 -6.19 -28.56
CA ILE A 56 -8.60 -5.85 -27.12
C ILE A 56 -7.90 -4.53 -26.76
N THR A 57 -7.40 -3.80 -27.76
CA THR A 57 -6.58 -2.60 -27.55
C THR A 57 -7.34 -1.53 -26.76
N HIS A 58 -8.65 -1.39 -27.01
CA HIS A 58 -9.48 -0.40 -26.35
C HIS A 58 -9.71 -0.72 -24.87
N GLU A 59 -10.16 -1.94 -24.59
CA GLU A 59 -10.49 -2.45 -23.26
C GLU A 59 -9.24 -2.49 -22.38
N THR A 60 -8.09 -2.90 -22.94
CA THR A 60 -6.79 -2.88 -22.25
C THR A 60 -6.36 -1.46 -21.88
N ALA A 61 -6.62 -0.48 -22.76
CA ALA A 61 -6.33 0.92 -22.48
C ALA A 61 -7.25 1.49 -21.38
N GLN A 62 -8.54 1.13 -21.40
CA GLN A 62 -9.51 1.48 -20.36
C GLN A 62 -9.13 0.85 -19.01
N MET A 63 -8.81 -0.43 -18.98
CA MET A 63 -8.32 -1.15 -17.80
C MET A 63 -7.09 -0.46 -17.20
N SER A 64 -6.13 -0.09 -18.05
CA SER A 64 -4.93 0.62 -17.63
C SER A 64 -5.23 2.00 -17.04
N GLN A 65 -6.21 2.72 -17.60
CA GLN A 65 -6.65 4.00 -17.06
C GLN A 65 -7.33 3.83 -15.70
N LEU A 66 -8.30 2.93 -15.62
CA LEU A 66 -9.07 2.67 -14.42
C LEU A 66 -8.17 2.22 -13.26
N SER A 67 -7.21 1.34 -13.53
CA SER A 67 -6.20 0.90 -12.56
C SER A 67 -5.36 2.07 -12.01
N ARG A 68 -4.95 3.03 -12.85
CA ARG A 68 -4.23 4.22 -12.38
C ARG A 68 -5.09 5.11 -11.48
N GLU A 69 -6.37 5.27 -11.83
CA GLU A 69 -7.31 6.06 -11.04
C GLU A 69 -7.62 5.39 -9.69
N PHE A 70 -7.86 4.08 -9.69
CA PHE A 70 -8.03 3.27 -8.48
C PHE A 70 -6.83 3.41 -7.56
N ASN A 71 -5.61 3.20 -8.08
CA ASN A 71 -4.39 3.29 -7.27
C ASN A 71 -4.21 4.68 -6.65
N ARG A 72 -4.52 5.75 -7.40
CA ARG A 72 -4.46 7.12 -6.88
C ARG A 72 -5.48 7.35 -5.77
N ASN A 73 -6.72 6.91 -5.96
CA ASN A 73 -7.78 7.08 -4.97
C ASN A 73 -7.53 6.23 -3.73
N ASN A 74 -7.06 4.99 -3.89
CA ASN A 74 -6.72 4.10 -2.80
C ASN A 74 -5.54 4.63 -1.96
N ALA A 75 -4.51 5.22 -2.61
CA ALA A 75 -3.42 5.88 -1.90
C ALA A 75 -3.93 7.08 -1.07
N ARG A 76 -4.81 7.91 -1.63
CA ARG A 76 -5.45 9.02 -0.90
C ARG A 76 -6.28 8.50 0.27
N LEU A 77 -7.03 7.42 0.07
CA LEU A 77 -7.85 6.78 1.10
C LEU A 77 -6.98 6.27 2.26
N SER A 78 -5.83 5.65 1.98
CA SER A 78 -4.89 5.20 3.01
C SER A 78 -4.36 6.37 3.85
N VAL A 79 -3.95 7.46 3.21
CA VAL A 79 -3.48 8.66 3.92
C VAL A 79 -4.58 9.24 4.82
N LEU A 80 -5.82 9.34 4.32
CA LEU A 80 -6.94 9.85 5.11
C LEU A 80 -7.25 8.95 6.31
N ARG A 81 -7.20 7.63 6.14
CA ARG A 81 -7.37 6.67 7.23
C ARG A 81 -6.32 6.87 8.32
N GLU A 82 -5.06 7.06 7.93
CA GLU A 82 -3.96 7.33 8.88
C GLU A 82 -4.14 8.67 9.61
N GLN A 83 -4.55 9.73 8.91
CA GLN A 83 -4.79 11.05 9.51
C GLN A 83 -5.95 11.03 10.51
N ILE A 84 -7.07 10.40 10.13
CA ILE A 84 -8.24 10.23 11.01
C ILE A 84 -7.86 9.35 12.21
N PHE A 85 -7.12 8.26 11.99
CA PHE A 85 -6.66 7.39 13.07
C PHE A 85 -5.73 8.14 14.04
N ALA A 86 -4.79 8.94 13.54
CA ALA A 86 -3.89 9.73 14.39
C ALA A 86 -4.66 10.75 15.23
N LEU A 87 -5.64 11.45 14.65
CA LEU A 87 -6.48 12.42 15.38
C LEU A 87 -7.40 11.74 16.39
N ARG A 88 -7.95 10.56 16.07
CA ARG A 88 -8.67 9.70 17.02
C ARG A 88 -7.75 9.02 18.04
N GLY A 89 -6.45 8.88 17.74
CA GLY A 89 -5.43 8.39 18.66
C GLY A 89 -5.07 9.44 19.70
N LYS A 90 -4.95 10.72 19.30
CA LYS A 90 -4.94 11.85 20.24
C LYS A 90 -6.19 11.83 21.12
N GLN A 91 -7.30 11.31 20.58
CA GLN A 91 -8.49 11.14 21.39
C GLN A 91 -8.36 10.11 22.52
N HIS A 92 -7.41 9.19 22.41
CA HIS A 92 -7.15 8.15 23.38
C HIS A 92 -5.98 8.52 24.31
N GLU A 93 -5.05 9.38 23.88
CA GLU A 93 -3.85 9.73 24.66
C GLU A 93 -4.06 10.81 25.75
N SER A 94 -5.25 11.42 25.85
CA SER A 94 -5.61 12.24 27.03
C SER A 94 -6.04 11.41 28.25
N GLY A 95 -5.98 10.07 28.14
CA GLY A 95 -6.15 9.10 29.21
C GLY A 95 -5.23 7.89 28.99
N ASP A 96 -4.16 7.79 29.79
CA ASP A 96 -3.15 6.73 29.86
C ASP A 96 -3.21 5.53 28.85
N ILE A 97 -2.37 5.63 27.80
CA ILE A 97 -1.67 4.61 26.98
C ILE A 97 -2.13 3.12 27.05
N ILE A 98 -2.53 2.54 25.90
CA ILE A 98 -2.16 1.14 25.52
C ILE A 98 -1.88 1.03 24.01
N PRO A 99 -0.63 0.72 23.58
CA PRO A 99 -0.36 0.29 22.21
C PRO A 99 -0.97 -1.10 22.01
N SER A 100 -1.83 -1.26 20.99
CA SER A 100 -2.32 -2.58 20.61
C SER A 100 -1.13 -3.50 20.30
N ARG A 101 -1.03 -4.63 21.03
CA ARG A 101 0.03 -5.66 20.87
C ARG A 101 0.16 -6.17 19.44
N HIS A 102 -0.84 -5.97 18.58
CA HIS A 102 -0.79 -6.40 17.18
C HIS A 102 0.06 -5.48 16.29
N MET A 103 0.09 -4.16 16.51
CA MET A 103 0.89 -3.24 15.67
C MET A 103 2.40 -3.32 15.94
N VAL A 104 2.80 -3.71 17.15
CA VAL A 104 4.24 -3.77 17.51
C VAL A 104 4.95 -4.95 16.83
N LEU A 105 4.24 -6.02 16.48
CA LEU A 105 4.83 -7.18 15.81
C LEU A 105 5.00 -6.96 14.29
N GLU A 106 4.05 -6.28 13.62
CA GLU A 106 4.18 -6.01 12.19
C GLU A 106 5.22 -4.94 11.88
N LEU A 107 5.36 -3.92 12.74
CA LEU A 107 6.37 -2.88 12.52
C LEU A 107 7.81 -3.41 12.68
N LYS A 108 8.04 -4.37 13.59
CA LYS A 108 9.33 -5.05 13.71
C LYS A 108 9.61 -5.99 12.53
N SER A 109 8.58 -6.65 11.98
CA SER A 109 8.71 -7.49 10.77
C SER A 109 9.01 -6.66 9.52
N ALA A 110 8.34 -5.51 9.35
CA ALA A 110 8.52 -4.63 8.20
C ALA A 110 9.87 -3.88 8.23
N ILE A 111 10.39 -3.51 9.41
CA ILE A 111 11.69 -2.84 9.54
C ILE A 111 12.84 -3.85 9.43
N SER A 112 12.65 -5.11 9.86
CA SER A 112 13.65 -6.18 9.66
C SER A 112 13.83 -6.59 8.19
N SER A 113 12.87 -6.31 7.31
CA SER A 113 12.98 -6.61 5.88
C SER A 113 13.61 -5.49 5.05
N ARG A 114 13.80 -4.29 5.61
CA ARG A 114 14.26 -3.10 4.85
C ARG A 114 15.69 -2.64 5.17
N MET A 115 16.39 -3.37 6.04
CA MET A 115 17.82 -3.15 6.33
C MET A 115 18.62 -4.43 6.04
N GLY A 116 19.00 -4.58 4.76
CA GLY A 116 20.18 -5.31 4.33
C GLY A 116 20.20 -6.82 4.59
N SER A 117 19.90 -7.61 3.56
CA SER A 117 20.73 -8.81 3.35
C SER A 117 22.12 -8.31 2.98
N PRO A 118 23.18 -8.60 3.76
CA PRO A 118 24.52 -8.39 3.28
C PRO A 118 24.72 -9.32 2.09
N ILE A 119 25.05 -8.74 0.94
CA ILE A 119 25.68 -9.47 -0.16
C ILE A 119 26.88 -10.19 0.45
N MET A 120 26.77 -11.50 0.64
CA MET A 120 27.91 -12.36 0.92
C MET A 120 28.81 -12.28 -0.31
N LYS A 121 29.85 -11.45 -0.23
CA LYS A 121 31.03 -11.60 -1.07
C LYS A 121 31.68 -12.93 -0.69
N GLU A 122 31.28 -14.00 -1.34
CA GLU A 122 32.14 -15.18 -1.43
C GLU A 122 33.12 -14.93 -2.59
N SER A 123 34.30 -14.43 -2.21
CA SER A 123 35.48 -14.47 -3.04
C SER A 123 36.16 -15.82 -2.78
N LEU A 124 36.40 -16.61 -3.84
CA LEU A 124 37.34 -17.77 -3.99
C LEU A 124 36.68 -18.79 -4.95
N ARG A 125 37.19 -19.19 -6.12
CA ARG A 125 38.52 -19.20 -6.74
C ARG A 125 38.36 -19.24 -8.26
N CYS A 126 39.31 -18.64 -8.98
CA CYS A 126 39.55 -18.98 -10.37
C CYS A 126 39.95 -20.46 -10.49
N PRO A 127 39.45 -21.24 -11.45
CA PRO A 127 40.20 -22.39 -11.94
C PRO A 127 41.43 -21.88 -12.72
N PRO A 128 42.60 -22.55 -12.62
CA PRO A 128 43.82 -22.10 -13.27
C PRO A 128 43.69 -22.16 -14.80
N SER A 129 44.21 -21.13 -15.47
CA SER A 129 44.59 -21.24 -16.88
C SER A 129 45.61 -22.37 -17.04
N PRO A 130 45.44 -23.29 -17.99
CA PRO A 130 46.59 -23.98 -18.56
C PRO A 130 47.33 -22.94 -19.39
N ALA A 131 48.49 -22.54 -18.87
CA ALA A 131 49.49 -21.83 -19.64
C ALA A 131 49.92 -22.68 -20.85
N GLU A 132 50.13 -21.95 -21.93
CA GLU A 132 50.89 -22.24 -23.14
C GLU A 132 51.68 -23.55 -23.19
N SER A 133 51.50 -24.27 -24.29
CA SER A 133 52.53 -25.15 -24.84
C SER A 133 52.51 -25.02 -26.37
N ASN A 134 53.32 -24.07 -26.81
CA ASN A 134 54.26 -24.17 -27.92
C ASN A 134 53.77 -24.49 -29.34
N MET A 135 54.05 -23.50 -30.19
CA MET A 135 54.91 -23.58 -31.38
C MET A 135 54.60 -24.61 -32.47
N SER A 136 54.36 -24.03 -33.66
CA SER A 136 54.97 -24.40 -34.94
C SER A 136 54.66 -25.78 -35.54
N ASN A 137 53.84 -25.80 -36.59
CA ASN A 137 54.31 -25.69 -37.99
C ASN A 137 53.12 -25.58 -38.94
#